data_AF-A0A960V5Y6-F1
#
_entry.id   AF-A0A960V5Y6-F1
#
_cell.length_a   1.000
_cell.length_b   1.000
_cell.length_c   1.000
_cell.angle_alpha   90.00
_cell.angle_beta   90.00
_cell.angle_gamma   90.00
#
_symmetry.space_group_name_H-M   'P 1'
#
loop_
_entity.id
_entity.type
_entity.pdbx_description
1 polymer ?
#
loop_
_entity_poly.entity_id
_entity_poly.type
_entity_poly.pdbx_seq_one_letter_code
_entity_poly.pdbx_strand_id
1 'polypeptide(L)' 'MADESTEAKKNKKINKMSLTELDAAIKKTEEHMHGLTSAYARALVARKAELEARS' A
#
# COMPACT_ATOMS: atom_id res chain seq x y z
N MET A 1 11.95 2.19 25.63
CA MET A 1 11.79 2.83 24.31
C MET A 1 12.01 1.76 23.26
N ALA A 2 10.95 1.24 22.62
CA ALA A 2 11.07 0.19 21.62
C ALA A 2 10.03 0.37 20.50
N ASP A 3 10.56 0.67 19.31
CA ASP A 3 10.03 0.39 17.97
C ASP A 3 8.55 0.70 17.63
N GLU A 4 8.19 1.98 17.52
CA GLU A 4 6.90 2.41 16.92
C GLU A 4 7.09 3.05 15.53
N SER A 5 8.28 2.93 14.93
CA SER A 5 8.69 3.77 13.79
C SER A 5 8.79 3.04 12.45
N THR A 6 8.65 1.72 12.41
CA THR A 6 8.84 0.94 11.18
C THR A 6 7.56 0.80 10.36
N GLU A 7 6.39 0.65 11.00
CA GLU A 7 5.10 0.56 10.31
C GLU A 7 4.62 1.92 9.78
N ALA A 8 4.74 2.98 10.58
CA ALA A 8 4.37 4.34 10.18
C ALA A 8 5.16 4.87 8.96
N LYS A 9 6.43 4.45 8.80
CA LYS A 9 7.26 4.82 7.66
C LYS A 9 6.84 4.12 6.37
N LYS A 10 6.37 2.87 6.44
CA LYS A 10 5.88 2.12 5.27
C LYS A 10 4.59 2.74 4.73
N ASN A 11 3.66 3.09 5.62
CA ASN A 11 2.39 3.71 5.23
C ASN A 11 2.57 5.13 4.66
N LYS A 12 3.58 5.88 5.11
CA LYS A 12 3.94 7.19 4.52
C LYS A 12 4.36 7.10 3.05
N LYS A 13 4.97 5.99 2.61
CA LYS A 13 5.33 5.82 1.19
C LYS A 13 4.09 5.56 0.34
N ILE A 14 3.21 4.68 0.79
CA ILE A 14 1.94 4.35 0.11
C ILE A 14 1.06 5.60 -0.04
N ASN A 15 0.97 6.43 1.00
CA ASN A 15 0.19 7.67 0.96
C ASN A 15 0.71 8.73 -0.03
N LYS A 16 1.98 8.61 -0.44
CA LYS A 16 2.62 9.48 -1.43
C LYS A 16 2.62 8.90 -2.84
N MET A 17 2.21 7.63 -3.02
CA MET A 17 2.12 7.00 -4.34
C MET A 17 0.90 7.54 -5.09
N SER A 18 1.08 7.71 -6.39
CA SER A 18 0.00 8.00 -7.35
C SER A 18 -0.81 6.73 -7.67
N LEU A 19 -1.99 6.89 -8.27
CA LEU A 19 -2.86 5.76 -8.66
C LEU A 19 -2.13 4.71 -9.53
N THR A 20 -1.30 5.17 -10.47
CA THR A 20 -0.50 4.30 -11.36
C THR A 20 0.58 3.53 -10.61
N GLU A 21 1.24 4.17 -9.63
CA GLU A 21 2.24 3.52 -8.78
C GLU A 21 1.60 2.51 -7.83
N LEU A 22 0.41 2.82 -7.28
CA LEU A 22 -0.34 1.89 -6.44
C LEU A 22 -0.75 0.65 -7.24
N ASP A 23 -1.24 0.81 -8.47
CA ASP A 23 -1.61 -0.32 -9.33
C ASP A 23 -0.41 -1.23 -9.64
N ALA A 24 0.72 -0.63 -10.00
CA ALA A 24 1.96 -1.37 -10.24
C ALA A 24 2.47 -2.07 -8.97
N ALA A 25 2.34 -1.44 -7.80
CA ALA A 25 2.72 -2.03 -6.53
C ALA A 25 1.78 -3.18 -6.12
N ILE A 26 0.48 -3.07 -6.37
CA ILE A 26 -0.51 -4.12 -6.12
C ILE A 26 -0.19 -5.33 -7.01
N LYS A 27 0.01 -5.14 -8.31
CA LYS A 27 0.38 -6.22 -9.23
C LYS A 27 1.65 -6.94 -8.79
N LYS A 28 2.73 -6.21 -8.49
CA LYS A 28 3.96 -6.80 -7.97
C LYS A 28 3.73 -7.55 -6.66
N THR A 29 2.92 -7.00 -5.76
CA THR A 29 2.64 -7.65 -4.47
C THR A 29 1.84 -8.94 -4.69
N GLU A 30 0.91 -8.95 -5.63
CA GLU A 30 0.13 -10.13 -6.00
C GLU A 30 1.01 -11.21 -6.65
N GLU A 31 1.90 -10.83 -7.57
CA GLU A 31 2.86 -11.74 -8.22
C GLU A 31 3.88 -12.33 -7.25
N HIS A 32 4.41 -11.52 -6.32
CA HIS A 32 5.44 -11.96 -5.39
C HIS A 32 4.90 -12.63 -4.13
N MET A 33 3.72 -12.25 -3.64
CA MET A 33 3.13 -12.76 -2.40
C MET A 33 1.98 -13.75 -2.64
N HIS A 34 1.64 -14.04 -3.90
CA HIS A 34 0.52 -14.91 -4.29
C HIS A 34 -0.81 -14.53 -3.61
N GLY A 35 -1.00 -13.25 -3.33
CA GLY A 35 -2.22 -12.75 -2.70
C GLY A 35 -2.07 -11.40 -2.01
N LEU A 36 -3.20 -10.75 -1.78
CA LEU A 36 -3.30 -9.43 -1.16
C LEU A 36 -3.58 -9.51 0.36
N THR A 37 -3.14 -10.59 0.99
CA THR A 37 -3.43 -10.86 2.41
C THR A 37 -2.51 -10.11 3.37
N SER A 38 -1.35 -9.66 2.90
CA SER A 38 -0.38 -8.91 3.70
C SER A 38 -0.88 -7.52 4.08
N ALA A 39 -0.49 -7.02 5.25
CA ALA A 39 -0.82 -5.68 5.71
C ALA A 39 -0.41 -4.59 4.70
N TYR A 40 0.71 -4.80 4.01
CA TYR A 40 1.18 -3.90 2.94
C TYR A 40 0.23 -3.90 1.74
N ALA A 41 -0.20 -5.07 1.27
CA ALA A 41 -1.12 -5.20 0.15
C ALA A 41 -2.49 -4.55 0.45
N ARG A 42 -3.01 -4.78 1.66
CA ARG A 42 -4.24 -4.16 2.14
C ARG A 42 -4.13 -2.63 2.16
N ALA A 43 -2.99 -2.10 2.61
CA ALA A 43 -2.75 -0.66 2.62
C ALA A 43 -2.67 -0.06 1.20
N LEU A 44 -2.07 -0.76 0.23
CA LEU A 44 -2.05 -0.33 -1.17
C LEU A 44 -3.46 -0.26 -1.77
N VAL A 45 -4.27 -1.31 -1.57
CA VAL A 45 -5.66 -1.37 -2.06
C VAL A 45 -6.53 -0.31 -1.40
N ALA A 46 -6.42 -0.16 -0.08
CA ALA A 46 -7.16 0.87 0.66
C ALA A 46 -6.83 2.27 0.15
N ARG A 47 -5.54 2.57 -0.07
CA ARG A 47 -5.13 3.89 -0.57
C ARG A 47 -5.59 4.16 -2.00
N LYS A 48 -5.58 3.12 -2.84
CA LYS A 48 -6.11 3.21 -4.21
C LYS A 48 -7.60 3.53 -4.16
N ALA A 49 -8.38 2.78 -3.37
CA ALA A 49 -9.81 2.99 -3.20
C ALA A 49 -10.13 4.39 -2.64
N GLU A 50 -9.33 4.91 -1.69
CA GLU A 50 -9.48 6.29 -1.21
C GLU A 50 -9.25 7.34 -2.30
N LEU A 51 -8.25 7.15 -3.16
CA LEU A 51 -7.96 8.07 -4.26
C LEU A 51 -9.04 8.02 -5.36
N GLU A 52 -9.55 6.83 -5.66
CA GLU A 52 -10.67 6.64 -6.60
C GLU A 52 -11.97 7.22 -6.04
N ALA A 53 -12.28 7.02 -4.76
CA ALA A 53 -13.48 7.57 -4.13
C ALA A 53 -13.44 9.10 -3.96
N ARG A 54 -12.25 9.69 -4.00
CA ARG A 54 -12.04 11.15 -3.93
C ARG A 54 -12.02 11.81 -5.31
N SER A 55 -12.03 11.03 -6.40
CA SER A 55 -11.98 11.52 -7.77
C SER A 55 -13.38 11.67 -8.39
#